data_AF-A0A967PB63-F1
#
_entry.id   AF-A0A967PB63-F1
#
_cell.length_a   1.000
_cell.length_b   1.000
_cell.length_c   1.000
_cell.angle_alpha   90.00
_cell.angle_beta   90.00
_cell.angle_gamma   90.00
#
_symmetry.space_group_name_H-M   'P 1'
#
loop_
_entity.id
_entity.type
_entity.pdbx_description
1 polymer ?
#
loop_
_entity_poly.entity_id
_entity_poly.type
_entity_poly.pdbx_seq_one_letter_code
_entity_poly.pdbx_strand_id
1 'polypeptide(L)' 'MKKFEKSIDELKDIIDKLESGNIPLEDSLSLFEKGVKILNTANKKLSQMEKKVEILIKDSDGKIKREDFDTSE' A
#
# COMPACT_ATOMS: atom_id res chain seq x y z
N MET A 1 6.11 -3.61 10.40
CA MET A 1 4.96 -2.69 10.54
C MET A 1 5.31 -1.22 10.46
N LYS A 2 6.19 -0.66 11.32
CA LYS A 2 6.43 0.79 11.48
C LYS A 2 6.39 1.70 10.24
N LYS A 3 7.00 1.30 9.10
CA LYS A 3 6.94 2.08 7.85
C LYS A 3 5.52 2.17 7.25
N PHE A 4 4.73 1.11 7.36
CA PHE A 4 3.34 1.06 6.90
C PHE A 4 2.44 1.93 7.77
N GLU A 5 2.52 1.77 9.10
CA GLU A 5 1.77 2.60 10.06
C GLU A 5 2.05 4.09 9.83
N LYS A 6 3.33 4.45 9.69
CA LYS A 6 3.72 5.82 9.37
C LYS A 6 3.10 6.34 8.07
N SER A 7 3.03 5.51 7.02
CA SER A 7 2.37 5.87 5.77
C SER A 7 0.86 6.07 5.95
N ILE A 8 0.21 5.26 6.78
CA ILE A 8 -1.22 5.42 7.08
C ILE A 8 -1.47 6.70 7.88
N ASP A 9 -0.62 7.03 8.85
CA ASP A 9 -0.76 8.27 9.61
C ASP A 9 -0.50 9.50 8.74
N GLU A 10 0.50 9.45 7.86
CA GLU A 10 0.73 10.51 6.87
C GLU A 10 -0.45 10.70 5.91
N LEU A 11 -1.16 9.63 5.55
CA LEU A 11 -2.37 9.71 4.74
C LEU A 11 -3.52 10.40 5.49
N LYS A 12 -3.70 10.13 6.79
CA LYS A 12 -4.71 10.81 7.61
C LYS A 12 -4.43 12.31 7.69
N ASP A 13 -3.17 12.68 7.96
CA ASP A 13 -2.76 14.09 8.00
C ASP A 13 -3.04 14.82 6.67
N ILE A 14 -2.90 14.12 5.54
CA ILE A 14 -3.23 14.67 4.21
C ILE A 14 -4.73 14.87 4.07
N ILE A 15 -5.54 13.90 4.50
CA ILE A 15 -7.01 13.99 4.45
C ILE A 15 -7.50 15.16 5.31
N ASP A 16 -7.04 15.25 6.56
CA ASP A 16 -7.43 16.33 7.49
C ASP A 16 -7.10 17.71 6.90
N LYS A 17 -5.95 17.83 6.24
CA LYS A 17 -5.55 19.05 5.54
C LYS A 17 -6.51 19.36 4.38
N LEU A 18 -6.77 18.40 3.50
CA LEU A 18 -7.68 18.59 2.36
C LEU A 18 -9.10 18.96 2.81
N GLU A 19 -9.59 18.37 3.90
CA GLU A 19 -10.91 18.65 4.49
C GLU A 19 -10.99 20.04 5.14
N SER A 20 -9.87 20.59 5.61
CA SER A 20 -9.83 21.92 6.23
C SER A 20 -10.21 23.05 5.27
N GLY A 21 -10.12 22.84 3.95
CA GLY A 21 -10.56 23.77 2.91
C GLY A 21 -9.77 25.09 2.78
N ASN A 22 -8.80 25.34 3.66
CA ASN A 22 -8.01 26.58 3.71
C ASN A 22 -6.66 26.45 2.96
N ILE A 23 -6.61 25.62 1.93
CA ILE A 23 -5.38 25.30 1.21
C ILE A 23 -5.49 25.80 -0.23
N PRO A 24 -4.45 26.46 -0.79
CA PRO A 24 -4.41 26.78 -2.21
C PRO A 24 -4.67 25.56 -3.09
N LEU A 25 -5.23 25.79 -4.29
CA LEU A 25 -5.57 24.72 -5.23
C LEU A 25 -4.34 23.88 -5.63
N GLU A 26 -3.21 24.53 -5.89
CA GLU A 26 -1.95 23.89 -6.28
C GLU A 26 -1.43 22.96 -5.16
N ASP A 27 -1.47 23.43 -3.93
CA ASP A 27 -1.09 22.65 -2.75
C ASP A 27 -2.07 21.49 -2.50
N SER A 28 -3.37 21.71 -2.72
CA SER A 28 -4.40 20.67 -2.62
C SER A 28 -4.18 19.55 -3.64
N LEU A 29 -3.81 19.90 -4.87
CA LEU A 29 -3.44 18.93 -5.92
C LEU A 29 -2.19 18.15 -5.52
N SER A 30 -1.16 18.82 -4.99
CA SER A 30 0.06 18.16 -4.52
C SER A 30 -0.21 17.16 -3.38
N LEU A 31 -1.03 17.57 -2.40
CA LEU A 31 -1.46 16.73 -1.29
C LEU A 31 -2.27 15.52 -1.78
N PHE A 32 -3.19 15.73 -2.72
CA PHE A 32 -3.96 14.66 -3.32
C PHE A 32 -3.08 13.63 -4.04
N GLU A 33 -2.15 14.07 -4.89
CA GLU A 33 -1.21 13.17 -5.57
C GLU A 33 -0.37 12.36 -4.59
N LYS A 34 0.08 13.01 -3.51
CA LYS A 34 0.83 12.36 -2.44
C LYS A 34 -0.02 11.30 -1.73
N GLY A 35 -1.27 11.61 -1.40
CA GLY A 35 -2.22 10.67 -0.81
C GLY A 35 -2.44 9.45 -1.69
N VAL A 36 -2.64 9.65 -2.99
CA VAL A 36 -2.79 8.55 -3.98
C VAL A 36 -1.53 7.66 -4.04
N LYS A 37 -0.34 8.24 -4.03
CA LYS A 37 0.93 7.48 -4.01
C LYS A 37 1.08 6.62 -2.76
N ILE A 38 0.70 7.16 -1.59
CA ILE A 38 0.72 6.44 -0.32
C ILE A 38 -0.27 5.27 -0.36
N LEU A 39 -1.51 5.52 -0.78
CA LEU A 39 -2.54 4.49 -0.88
C LEU A 39 -2.12 3.35 -1.82
N ASN A 40 -1.58 3.68 -3.00
CA ASN A 40 -1.09 2.69 -3.95
C ASN A 40 0.04 1.83 -3.37
N THR A 41 0.96 2.44 -2.62
CA THR A 41 2.05 1.72 -1.97
C THR A 41 1.55 0.81 -0.86
N ALA A 42 0.59 1.29 -0.06
CA ALA A 42 -0.03 0.52 1.01
C ALA A 42 -0.75 -0.72 0.46
N ASN A 43 -1.57 -0.54 -0.58
CA ASN A 43 -2.27 -1.64 -1.26
C ASN A 43 -1.31 -2.68 -1.82
N LYS A 44 -0.26 -2.25 -2.54
CA LYS A 44 0.77 -3.18 -3.07
C LYS A 44 1.40 -4.03 -1.97
N LYS A 45 1.69 -3.42 -0.82
CA LYS A 45 2.30 -4.12 0.31
C LYS A 45 1.34 -5.11 0.96
N LEU A 46 0.06 -4.75 1.11
CA LEU A 46 -0.96 -5.66 1.61
C LEU A 46 -1.11 -6.87 0.68
N SER A 47 -1.24 -6.66 -0.63
CA SER A 47 -1.34 -7.78 -1.58
C SER A 47 -0.10 -8.69 -1.58
N GLN A 48 1.09 -8.14 -1.39
CA GLN A 48 2.31 -8.95 -1.23
C GLN A 48 2.26 -9.81 0.05
N MET A 49 1.72 -9.27 1.15
CA MET A 49 1.58 -10.02 2.39
C MET A 49 0.50 -11.10 2.28
N GLU A 50 -0.64 -10.81 1.65
CA GLU A 50 -1.71 -11.77 1.36
C GLU A 50 -1.19 -12.96 0.56
N LYS A 51 -0.45 -12.71 -0.53
CA LYS A 51 0.18 -13.78 -1.34
C LYS A 51 1.13 -14.64 -0.53
N LYS A 52 1.93 -14.04 0.35
CA LYS A 52 2.86 -14.78 1.22
C LYS A 52 2.11 -15.68 2.20
N VAL A 53 1.02 -15.17 2.79
CA VAL A 53 0.16 -15.96 3.69
C VAL A 53 -0.50 -17.12 2.94
N GLU A 54 -1.01 -16.87 1.73
CA GLU A 54 -1.62 -17.92 0.89
C GLU A 54 -0.64 -19.05 0.56
N ILE A 55 0.62 -18.73 0.23
CA ILE A 55 1.68 -19.73 0.01
C ILE A 55 1.93 -20.53 1.30
N LEU A 56 2.08 -19.87 2.45
CA LEU A 56 2.33 -20.54 3.72
C LEU A 56 1.19 -21.49 4.13
N ILE A 57 -0.07 -21.13 3.86
CA ILE A 57 -1.23 -22.01 4.11
C ILE A 57 -1.18 -23.25 3.19
N LYS A 58 -0.91 -23.05 1.89
CA LYS A 58 -0.75 -24.14 0.92
C LYS A 58 0.38 -25.10 1.30
N ASP A 59 1.45 -24.58 1.92
CA ASP A 59 2.56 -25.37 2.44
C ASP A 59 2.18 -26.15 3.72
N SER A 60 1.42 -25.55 4.65
CA SER A 60 1.00 -26.22 5.89
C SER A 60 -0.06 -27.31 5.70
N ASP A 61 -0.88 -27.20 4.65
CA ASP A 61 -1.87 -28.22 4.24
C ASP A 61 -1.31 -29.20 3.17
N GLY A 62 -0.01 -29.11 2.87
CA GLY A 62 0.77 -30.19 2.26
C GLY A 62 0.66 -30.38 0.74
N LYS A 63 0.30 -29.36 -0.05
CA LYS A 63 0.38 -29.45 -1.52
C LYS A 63 0.93 -28.19 -2.20
N ILE A 64 2.18 -28.29 -2.64
CA ILE A 64 2.89 -27.31 -3.46
C ILE A 64 2.40 -27.41 -4.92
N LYS A 65 1.90 -26.31 -5.48
CA LYS A 65 1.97 -26.06 -6.93
C LYS A 65 3.10 -25.07 -7.17
N ARG A 66 4.11 -25.50 -7.96
CA ARG A 66 5.13 -24.61 -8.51
C ARG A 66 4.44 -23.58 -9.43
N GLU A 67 4.75 -22.31 -9.23
CA GLU A 67 4.91 -21.40 -10.37
C GLU A 67 6.31 -20.80 -10.27
N ASP A 68 7.13 -21.18 -11.23
CA ASP A 68 8.46 -20.64 -11.45
C ASP A 68 8.35 -19.13 -11.64
N PHE A 69 9.11 -18.38 -10.85
CA PHE A 69 9.23 -16.93 -11.00
C PHE A 69 10.12 -16.68 -12.24
N ASP A 70 9.53 -16.67 -13.43
CA ASP A 70 10.20 -16.15 -14.63
C ASP A 70 10.09 -14.63 -14.62
N THR A 71 11.12 -13.97 -14.06
CA THR A 71 11.42 -12.59 -14.40
C THR A 71 12.57 -12.60 -15.39
N SER A 72 12.25 -12.97 -16.63
CA SER A 72 12.96 -12.46 -17.79
C SER A 72 12.92 -10.93 -17.74
N GLU A 73 14.10 -10.33 -17.96
CA GLU A 73 14.39 -8.89 -17.93
C GLU A 73 13.47 -8.03 -18.81
#